data_AF-A0A6L6EKA8-F1
#
_entry.id   AF-A0A6L6EKA8-F1
#
_cell.length_a   1.000
_cell.length_b   1.000
_cell.length_c   1.000
_cell.angle_alpha   90.00
_cell.angle_beta   90.00
_cell.angle_gamma   90.00
#
_symmetry.space_group_name_H-M   'P 1'
#
loop_
_entity.id
_entity.type
_entity.pdbx_description
1 polymer ?
#
loop_
_entity_poly.entity_id
_entity_poly.type
_entity_poly.pdbx_seq_one_letter_code
_entity_poly.pdbx_strand_id
1 'polypeptide(L)'
;MANVWSSQITFRENELHLSGMPAHKLARDFGTPTFFIDEADFRERASAWSAALNESFGENAGHVYYAGKAFICVEVAKWIADCGIGLDVCTGG
;
A
#
# COMPACT_ATOMS: atom_id res chain seq x y z
N MET A 1 2.90 11.34 -17.12
CA MET A 1 2.73 12.02 -15.81
C MET A 1 2.56 10.94 -14.76
N ALA A 2 3.26 11.03 -13.64
CA ALA A 2 3.04 10.10 -12.53
C ALA A 2 1.59 10.24 -12.06
N ASN A 3 0.86 9.13 -12.01
CA ASN A 3 -0.48 9.10 -11.47
C ASN A 3 -0.40 9.27 -9.95
N VAL A 4 -1.20 10.18 -9.38
CA VAL A 4 -1.24 10.44 -7.93
C VAL A 4 -2.11 9.44 -7.17
N TRP A 5 -2.97 8.72 -7.90
CA TRP A 5 -3.88 7.73 -7.35
C TRP A 5 -3.20 6.35 -7.21
N SER A 6 -3.76 5.48 -6.36
CA SER A 6 -3.32 4.08 -6.28
C SER A 6 -3.55 3.35 -7.61
N SER A 7 -2.80 2.26 -7.84
CA SER A 7 -2.78 1.56 -9.12
C SER A 7 -4.14 0.98 -9.54
N GLN A 8 -5.06 0.70 -8.61
CA GLN A 8 -6.40 0.20 -8.92
C GLN A 8 -7.49 1.29 -9.02
N ILE A 9 -7.10 2.56 -9.15
CA ILE A 9 -8.07 3.64 -9.35
C ILE A 9 -8.43 3.78 -10.84
N THR A 10 -9.73 3.79 -11.12
CA THR A 10 -10.27 4.10 -12.45
C THR A 10 -11.34 5.18 -12.36
N PHE A 11 -11.46 5.99 -13.41
CA PHE A 11 -12.57 6.93 -13.57
C PHE A 11 -13.52 6.41 -14.64
N ARG A 12 -14.79 6.21 -14.29
CA ARG A 12 -15.85 5.75 -15.20
C ARG A 12 -16.98 6.77 -15.14
N GLU A 13 -17.35 7.36 -16.28
CA GLU A 13 -18.44 8.35 -16.33
C GLU A 13 -18.29 9.48 -15.29
N ASN A 14 -17.05 9.98 -15.10
CA ASN A 14 -16.66 10.96 -14.07
C ASN A 14 -16.81 10.52 -12.60
N GLU A 15 -17.05 9.24 -12.34
CA GLU A 15 -17.02 8.66 -11.00
C GLU A 15 -15.69 7.95 -10.72
N LEU A 16 -15.15 8.11 -9.50
CA LEU A 16 -13.97 7.40 -9.02
C LEU A 16 -14.35 5.99 -8.55
N HIS A 17 -13.62 5.00 -9.04
CA HIS A 17 -13.71 3.61 -8.60
C HIS A 17 -12.39 3.15 -7.99
N LEU A 18 -12.44 2.65 -6.75
CA LEU A 18 -11.33 1.99 -6.08
C LEU A 18 -11.51 0.47 -6.21
N SER A 19 -10.56 -0.21 -6.89
CA SER A 19 -10.66 -1.66 -7.12
C SER A 19 -12.02 -2.08 -7.72
N GLY A 20 -12.54 -1.26 -8.64
CA GLY A 20 -13.84 -1.46 -9.28
C GLY A 20 -15.05 -0.99 -8.48
N MET A 21 -14.92 -0.64 -7.19
CA MET A 21 -16.02 -0.15 -6.37
C MET A 21 -16.20 1.36 -6.49
N PRO A 22 -17.41 1.85 -6.83
CA PRO A 22 -17.66 3.29 -6.92
C PRO A 22 -17.57 3.97 -5.55
N ALA A 23 -16.96 5.16 -5.51
CA ALA A 23 -16.71 5.90 -4.28
C ALA A 23 -18.00 6.25 -3.51
N HIS A 24 -19.11 6.53 -4.20
CA HIS A 24 -20.39 6.82 -3.52
C HIS A 24 -20.90 5.61 -2.74
N LYS A 25 -20.67 4.39 -3.23
CA LYS A 25 -21.06 3.15 -2.56
C LYS A 25 -20.23 2.95 -1.30
N LEU A 26 -18.91 3.16 -1.41
CA LEU A 26 -18.01 3.11 -0.25
C LEU A 26 -18.42 4.12 0.83
N ALA A 27 -18.73 5.36 0.44
CA ALA A 27 -19.22 6.39 1.36
C ALA A 27 -20.56 6.04 2.01
N ARG A 28 -21.49 5.43 1.26
CA ARG A 28 -22.78 4.99 1.79
C ARG A 28 -22.63 3.82 2.77
N ASP A 29 -21.81 2.84 2.42
CA ASP A 29 -21.72 1.57 3.14
C ASP A 29 -20.82 1.70 4.41
N PHE A 30 -19.83 2.60 4.40
CA PHE A 30 -18.87 2.79 5.52
C PHE A 30 -18.90 4.17 6.18
N GLY A 31 -19.67 5.12 5.65
CA GLY A 31 -19.74 6.49 6.17
C GLY A 31 -18.54 7.37 5.76
N THR A 32 -18.60 8.65 6.13
CA THR A 32 -17.53 9.63 5.89
C THR A 32 -17.25 10.47 7.15
N PRO A 33 -15.98 10.85 7.41
CA PRO A 33 -14.77 10.55 6.64
C PRO A 33 -14.23 9.13 6.88
N THR A 34 -13.74 8.46 5.83
CA THR A 34 -13.19 7.10 5.87
C THR A 34 -11.97 6.97 4.95
N PHE A 35 -10.90 6.31 5.43
CA PHE A 35 -9.75 5.95 4.61
C PHE A 35 -9.96 4.56 4.00
N PHE A 36 -9.76 4.45 2.69
CA PHE A 36 -9.71 3.18 1.99
C PHE A 36 -8.29 2.96 1.47
N ILE A 37 -7.70 1.82 1.80
CA ILE A 37 -6.33 1.47 1.42
C ILE A 37 -6.39 0.40 0.34
N ASP A 38 -5.69 0.64 -0.76
CA ASP A 38 -5.52 -0.30 -1.85
C ASP A 38 -4.44 -1.32 -1.49
N GLU A 39 -4.86 -2.53 -1.10
CA GLU A 39 -3.94 -3.60 -0.72
C GLU A 39 -3.02 -4.02 -1.89
N ALA A 40 -3.54 -4.06 -3.11
CA ALA A 40 -2.77 -4.46 -4.28
C ALA A 40 -1.65 -3.44 -4.57
N ASP A 41 -1.97 -2.15 -4.52
CA ASP A 41 -0.97 -1.08 -4.67
C ASP A 41 0.09 -1.12 -3.55
N PHE A 42 -0.29 -1.38 -2.30
CA PHE A 42 0.66 -1.55 -1.20
C PHE A 42 1.66 -2.69 -1.47
N ARG A 43 1.14 -3.87 -1.84
CA ARG A 43 1.94 -5.07 -2.09
C ARG A 43 2.83 -4.94 -3.32
N GLU A 44 2.32 -4.28 -4.36
CA GLU A 44 3.08 -3.96 -5.58
C GLU A 44 4.28 -3.07 -5.24
N ARG A 45 4.08 -2.01 -4.45
CA ARG A 45 5.17 -1.12 -4.01
C ARG A 45 6.19 -1.82 -3.13
N ALA A 46 5.75 -2.66 -2.18
CA ALA A 46 6.65 -3.43 -1.33
C ALA A 46 7.57 -4.34 -2.18
N SER A 47 6.98 -5.06 -3.14
CA SER A 47 7.71 -5.95 -4.03
C SER A 47 8.65 -5.19 -4.97
N ALA A 48 8.21 -4.04 -5.50
CA ALA A 48 9.02 -3.20 -6.37
C ALA A 48 10.28 -2.67 -5.66
N TRP A 49 10.18 -2.30 -4.38
CA TRP A 49 11.34 -1.89 -3.59
C TRP A 49 12.36 -3.02 -3.41
N SER A 50 11.91 -4.23 -3.07
CA SER A 50 12.80 -5.40 -2.94
C SER A 50 13.46 -5.74 -4.28
N ALA A 51 12.71 -5.72 -5.38
CA ALA A 51 13.23 -5.97 -6.71
C ALA A 51 14.28 -4.94 -7.12
N ALA A 52 13.99 -3.64 -6.95
CA ALA A 52 14.91 -2.57 -7.29
C ALA A 52 16.20 -2.59 -6.45
N LEU A 53 16.10 -2.94 -5.17
CA LEU A 53 17.26 -3.08 -4.29
C LEU A 53 18.15 -4.25 -4.73
N ASN A 54 17.54 -5.41 -5.02
CA ASN A 54 18.27 -6.57 -5.53
C ASN A 54 18.91 -6.30 -6.90
N GLU A 55 18.21 -5.64 -7.81
CA GLU A 55 18.75 -5.27 -9.12
C GLU A 55 19.96 -4.32 -9.00
N SER A 56 19.89 -3.36 -8.07
CA SER A 56 20.93 -2.34 -7.92
C SER A 56 22.17 -2.85 -7.18
N PHE A 57 22.01 -3.75 -6.21
CA PHE A 57 23.08 -4.12 -5.27
C PHE A 57 23.46 -5.60 -5.29
N GLY A 58 22.68 -6.47 -5.94
CA GLY A 58 22.95 -7.90 -6.05
C GLY A 58 23.15 -8.55 -4.68
N GLU A 59 24.27 -9.25 -4.50
CA GLU A 59 24.63 -9.91 -3.24
C GLU A 59 24.82 -8.94 -2.06
N ASN A 60 25.05 -7.65 -2.33
CA ASN A 60 25.16 -6.61 -1.30
C ASN A 60 23.82 -5.95 -0.98
N ALA A 61 22.71 -6.41 -1.56
CA ALA A 61 21.39 -5.88 -1.25
C ALA A 61 21.03 -6.13 0.23
N GLY A 62 20.58 -5.07 0.89
CA GLY A 62 20.05 -5.16 2.25
C GLY A 62 18.61 -5.66 2.28
N HIS A 63 17.98 -5.50 3.45
CA HIS A 63 16.55 -5.76 3.61
C HIS A 63 15.75 -4.46 3.48
N VAL A 64 14.60 -4.53 2.81
CA VAL A 64 13.62 -3.44 2.79
C VAL A 64 12.88 -3.41 4.13
N TYR A 65 12.72 -2.23 4.71
CA TYR A 65 11.95 -2.02 5.94
C TYR A 65 10.81 -1.03 5.69
N TYR A 66 9.59 -1.42 6.06
CA TYR A 66 8.45 -0.52 6.13
C TYR A 66 8.53 0.30 7.42
N ALA A 67 8.48 1.62 7.32
CA ALA A 67 8.49 2.49 8.49
C ALA A 67 7.10 2.58 9.14
N GLY A 68 6.90 1.92 10.28
CA GLY A 68 5.59 1.83 10.96
C GLY A 68 4.95 3.18 11.32
N LYS A 69 5.77 4.24 11.45
CA LYS A 69 5.30 5.61 11.67
C LYS A 69 4.46 6.19 10.53
N ALA A 70 4.53 5.62 9.31
CA ALA A 70 3.73 6.07 8.18
C ALA A 70 2.25 5.73 8.38
N PHE A 71 1.98 4.47 8.72
CA PHE A 71 0.68 3.96 9.18
C PHE A 71 0.90 2.51 9.61
N ILE A 72 0.35 2.08 10.75
CA ILE A 72 0.42 0.67 11.14
C ILE A 72 -0.85 0.23 11.83
N CYS A 73 -1.28 -0.98 11.50
CA CYS A 73 -2.29 -1.75 12.20
C CYS A 73 -1.96 -3.24 12.02
N VAL A 74 -2.70 -4.11 12.73
CA VAL A 74 -2.48 -5.56 12.65
C VAL A 74 -2.55 -6.07 11.21
N GLU A 75 -3.48 -5.56 10.39
CA GLU A 75 -3.65 -6.04 9.02
C GLU A 75 -2.48 -5.61 8.11
N VAL A 76 -2.02 -4.37 8.21
CA VAL A 76 -0.83 -3.90 7.48
C VAL A 76 0.42 -4.67 7.91
N ALA A 77 0.56 -4.99 9.21
CA ALA A 77 1.68 -5.82 9.69
C ALA A 77 1.68 -7.22 9.07
N LYS A 78 0.49 -7.83 8.87
CA LYS A 78 0.38 -9.11 8.13
C LYS A 78 0.80 -8.94 6.67
N TRP A 79 0.35 -7.89 5.99
CA TRP A 79 0.74 -7.64 4.60
C TRP A 79 2.26 -7.48 4.45
N ILE A 80 2.91 -6.76 5.37
CA ILE A 80 4.37 -6.59 5.42
C ILE A 80 5.06 -7.95 5.56
N ALA A 81 4.58 -8.78 6.49
CA ALA A 81 5.12 -10.13 6.71
C ALA A 81 4.92 -11.03 5.48
N ASP A 82 3.73 -11.02 4.85
CA ASP A 82 3.43 -11.75 3.62
C ASP A 82 4.33 -11.33 2.46
N CYS A 83 4.64 -10.03 2.37
CA CYS A 83 5.56 -9.47 1.37
C CYS A 83 7.04 -9.81 1.65
N GLY A 84 7.35 -10.41 2.80
CA GLY A 84 8.72 -10.78 3.18
C GLY A 84 9.66 -9.60 3.44
N ILE A 85 9.12 -8.43 3.76
CA ILE A 85 9.91 -7.22 4.11
C ILE A 85 9.92 -7.00 5.62
N GLY A 86 10.89 -6.25 6.12
CA GLY A 86 11.01 -5.90 7.53
C GLY A 86 10.03 -4.80 7.96
N LEU A 87 9.81 -4.68 9.27
CA LEU A 87 9.06 -3.59 9.91
C LEU A 87 10.01 -2.80 10.81
N ASP A 88 10.16 -1.51 10.53
CA ASP A 88 10.84 -0.56 11.41
C ASP A 88 9.84 0.04 12.40
N VAL A 89 10.15 -0.09 13.70
CA VAL A 89 9.30 0.33 14.82
C VAL A 89 9.97 1.44 15.62
N CYS A 90 9.20 2.44 16.00
CA CYS A 90 9.71 3.62 16.71
C CYS A 90 9.48 3.54 18.23
N THR A 91 8.36 2.94 18.65
CA THR A 91 7.95 2.82 20.06
C THR A 91 7.33 1.45 20.30
N GLY A 92 6.96 1.12 21.55
CA GLY A 92 6.31 -0.15 21.89
C GLY A 92 4.79 -0.19 21.67
N GLY A 93 4.20 0.87 21.12
CA GLY A 93 2.77 0.94 20.77
C GLY A 93 2.45 0.44 19.38
#